data_AF-A0A2V9Y759-F1
#
_entry.id   AF-A0A2V9Y759-F1
#
_cell.length_a   1.000
_cell.length_b   1.000
_cell.length_c   1.000
_cell.angle_alpha   90.00
_cell.angle_beta   90.00
_cell.angle_gamma   90.00
#
_symmetry.space_group_name_H-M   'P 1'
#
loop_
_entity.id
_entity.type
_entity.pdbx_description
1 polymer ?
#
loop_
_entity_poly.entity_id
_entity_poly.type
_entity_poly.pdbx_seq_one_letter_code
_entity_poly.pdbx_strand_id
1 'polypeptide(L)'
;MSPQSRKLIMSCNHRAASHSRETLKNEGRDSMKSTIALVLLLMITFAASAAAQDTPAKDLFVSKCAICHGADGSAKTTMGKNLKIRDLHSPEVQKQSDADLKTMITKGKGKMPAFERKLTGKQIDQLVAYIREIVKQK
;
A
#
# COMPACT_ATOMS: atom_id res chain seq x y z
N MET A 1 92.67 -21.95 -35.62
CA MET A 1 92.50 -23.35 -35.14
C MET A 1 91.82 -23.26 -33.78
N SER A 2 90.49 -23.40 -33.75
CA SER A 2 89.67 -23.16 -32.55
C SER A 2 89.45 -24.44 -31.72
N PRO A 3 89.26 -24.33 -30.39
CA PRO A 3 89.18 -25.47 -29.50
C PRO A 3 87.73 -25.95 -29.27
N GLN A 4 87.58 -27.26 -29.06
CA GLN A 4 86.43 -27.86 -28.35
C GLN A 4 86.77 -28.01 -26.87
N SER A 5 85.81 -27.81 -25.95
CA SER A 5 85.32 -28.89 -25.05
C SER A 5 84.45 -28.41 -23.86
N ARG A 6 83.29 -29.09 -23.73
CA ARG A 6 82.60 -29.58 -22.51
C ARG A 6 82.21 -28.62 -21.38
N LYS A 7 80.89 -28.53 -21.11
CA LYS A 7 80.15 -29.22 -20.01
C LYS A 7 78.67 -28.79 -20.00
N LEU A 8 77.75 -29.77 -20.00
CA LEU A 8 76.70 -30.06 -18.98
C LEU A 8 75.64 -28.93 -18.85
N ILE A 9 74.32 -29.12 -18.85
CA ILE A 9 73.49 -30.01 -18.02
C ILE A 9 72.01 -29.88 -18.45
N MET A 10 71.26 -30.95 -18.18
CA MET A 10 69.92 -30.95 -17.55
C MET A 10 68.65 -30.66 -18.36
N SER A 11 67.91 -31.76 -18.52
CA SER A 11 66.49 -31.89 -18.84
C SER A 11 65.58 -31.19 -17.82
N CYS A 12 64.49 -30.55 -18.27
CA CYS A 12 63.20 -30.64 -17.57
C CYS A 12 61.99 -30.27 -18.44
N ASN A 13 60.90 -30.97 -18.17
CA ASN A 13 59.69 -31.24 -18.95
C ASN A 13 58.59 -30.18 -18.72
N HIS A 14 57.93 -29.66 -19.76
CA HIS A 14 57.07 -28.46 -19.66
C HIS A 14 55.63 -28.61 -20.24
N ARG A 15 54.93 -29.74 -19.99
CA ARG A 15 53.62 -30.03 -20.64
C ARG A 15 52.44 -30.41 -19.72
N ALA A 16 52.31 -29.78 -18.54
CA ALA A 16 51.23 -30.13 -17.59
C ALA A 16 50.40 -28.95 -17.03
N ALA A 17 50.39 -27.77 -17.65
CA ALA A 17 49.81 -26.56 -16.99
C ALA A 17 48.75 -25.77 -17.79
N SER A 18 48.22 -26.27 -18.92
CA SER A 18 47.28 -25.48 -19.75
C SER A 18 45.82 -25.95 -19.75
N HIS A 19 45.48 -27.12 -19.20
CA HIS A 19 44.12 -27.69 -19.35
C HIS A 19 43.18 -27.43 -18.15
N SER A 20 43.71 -27.05 -16.97
CA SER A 20 42.90 -26.89 -15.75
C SER A 20 42.34 -25.47 -15.51
N ARG A 21 42.61 -24.52 -16.42
CA ARG A 21 42.23 -23.10 -16.25
C ARG A 21 40.89 -22.71 -16.88
N GLU A 22 40.39 -23.48 -17.85
CA GLU A 22 39.20 -23.12 -18.63
C GLU A 22 37.89 -23.52 -17.93
N THR A 23 37.88 -24.55 -17.08
CA THR A 23 36.66 -25.09 -16.46
C THR A 23 36.13 -24.24 -15.30
N LEU A 24 37.01 -23.60 -14.52
CA LEU A 24 36.63 -22.82 -13.35
C LEU A 24 35.94 -21.48 -13.68
N LYS A 25 36.06 -20.98 -14.92
CA LYS A 25 35.56 -19.65 -15.31
C LYS A 25 34.13 -19.67 -15.85
N ASN A 26 33.58 -20.84 -16.16
CA ASN A 26 32.24 -20.99 -16.71
C ASN A 26 31.17 -21.28 -15.63
N GLU A 27 31.50 -22.03 -14.57
CA GLU A 27 30.54 -22.40 -13.52
C GLU A 27 30.02 -21.21 -12.69
N GLY A 28 30.84 -20.18 -12.46
CA GLY A 28 30.45 -18.99 -11.70
C GLY A 28 29.50 -18.04 -12.45
N ARG A 29 29.46 -18.13 -13.78
CA ARG A 29 28.65 -17.22 -14.61
C ARG A 29 27.20 -17.67 -14.61
N ASP A 30 26.93 -18.97 -14.68
CA ASP A 30 25.58 -19.54 -14.81
C ASP A 30 24.81 -19.58 -13.48
N SER A 31 25.52 -19.76 -12.35
CA SER A 31 24.92 -19.71 -11.00
C SER A 31 24.41 -18.30 -10.63
N MET A 32 25.08 -17.25 -11.11
CA MET A 32 24.69 -15.85 -10.84
C MET A 32 23.48 -15.39 -11.67
N LYS A 33 23.34 -15.84 -12.93
CA LYS A 33 22.15 -15.53 -13.76
C LYS A 33 20.92 -16.29 -13.27
N SER A 34 21.11 -17.53 -12.81
CA SER A 34 20.03 -18.39 -12.28
C SER A 34 19.45 -17.85 -10.97
N THR A 35 20.30 -17.34 -10.07
CA THR A 35 19.87 -16.70 -8.82
C THR A 35 19.23 -15.33 -9.05
N ILE A 36 19.75 -14.52 -9.97
CA ILE A 36 19.14 -13.23 -10.34
C ILE A 36 17.77 -13.42 -11.01
N ALA A 37 17.64 -14.41 -11.91
CA ALA A 37 16.35 -14.74 -12.56
C ALA A 37 15.32 -15.26 -11.55
N LEU A 38 15.73 -16.07 -10.56
CA LEU A 38 14.83 -16.57 -9.52
C LEU A 38 14.36 -15.47 -8.56
N VAL A 39 15.24 -14.54 -8.19
CA VAL A 39 14.90 -13.39 -7.34
C VAL A 39 14.01 -12.39 -8.09
N LEU A 40 14.24 -12.17 -9.39
CA LEU A 40 13.35 -11.35 -10.24
C LEU A 40 11.97 -11.99 -10.41
N LEU A 41 11.89 -13.32 -10.57
CA LEU A 41 10.61 -14.04 -10.67
C LEU A 41 9.81 -14.00 -9.36
N LEU A 42 10.49 -14.08 -8.21
CA LEU A 42 9.87 -13.98 -6.88
C LEU A 42 9.31 -12.56 -6.59
N MET A 43 9.98 -11.52 -7.10
CA MET A 43 9.54 -10.12 -6.95
C MET A 43 8.30 -9.78 -7.79
N ILE A 44 8.09 -10.46 -8.93
CA ILE A 44 6.91 -10.24 -9.79
C ILE A 44 5.61 -10.76 -9.12
N THR A 45 5.70 -11.77 -8.24
CA THR A 45 4.52 -12.31 -7.54
C THR A 45 4.05 -11.49 -6.34
N PHE A 46 4.82 -10.50 -5.87
CA PHE A 46 4.45 -9.69 -4.69
C PHE A 46 3.66 -8.41 -5.05
N ALA A 47 3.51 -8.08 -6.33
CA ALA A 47 2.89 -6.83 -6.79
C ALA A 47 1.35 -6.86 -6.85
N ALA A 48 0.69 -7.98 -6.55
CA ALA A 48 -0.76 -8.14 -6.78
C ALA A 48 -1.68 -7.75 -5.62
N SER A 49 -1.15 -7.27 -4.49
CA SER A 49 -1.96 -7.00 -3.29
C SER A 49 -2.14 -5.51 -3.01
N ALA A 50 -2.66 -4.76 -3.99
CA ALA A 50 -3.28 -3.46 -3.75
C ALA A 50 -4.79 -3.62 -3.56
N ALA A 51 -5.21 -4.49 -2.63
CA ALA A 51 -6.58 -4.46 -2.15
C ALA A 51 -6.75 -3.14 -1.37
N ALA A 52 -7.62 -2.26 -1.86
CA ALA A 52 -8.01 -1.06 -1.15
C ALA A 52 -8.39 -1.44 0.28
N GLN A 53 -7.64 -0.96 1.27
CA GLN A 53 -7.96 -1.20 2.67
C GLN A 53 -9.25 -0.45 2.99
N ASP A 54 -10.39 -1.15 2.89
CA ASP A 54 -11.68 -0.61 3.27
C ASP A 54 -11.69 -0.41 4.78
N THR A 55 -11.30 0.79 5.24
CA THR A 55 -11.51 1.17 6.63
C THR A 55 -13.01 1.09 6.92
N PRO A 56 -13.45 0.39 7.98
CA PRO A 56 -14.86 0.26 8.26
C PRO A 56 -15.50 1.63 8.48
N ALA A 57 -16.71 1.81 7.94
CA ALA A 57 -17.41 3.10 7.96
C ALA A 57 -17.59 3.67 9.37
N LYS A 58 -17.77 2.78 10.35
CA LYS A 58 -17.82 3.13 11.77
C LYS A 58 -16.56 3.85 12.23
N ASP A 59 -15.38 3.32 11.92
CA ASP A 59 -14.11 3.91 12.36
C ASP A 59 -13.84 5.23 11.63
N LEU A 60 -14.20 5.31 10.35
CA LEU A 60 -14.13 6.56 9.59
C LEU A 60 -15.05 7.63 10.21
N PHE A 61 -16.28 7.26 10.56
CA PHE A 61 -17.23 8.16 11.20
C PHE A 61 -16.73 8.62 12.57
N VAL A 62 -16.25 7.70 13.40
CA VAL A 62 -15.69 8.04 14.73
C VAL A 62 -14.45 8.94 14.59
N SER A 63 -13.58 8.69 13.62
CA SER A 63 -12.36 9.48 13.41
C SER A 63 -12.62 10.88 12.85
N LYS A 64 -13.61 11.05 11.97
CA LYS A 64 -13.78 12.29 11.18
C LYS A 64 -15.08 13.05 11.47
N CYS A 65 -16.15 12.34 11.81
CA CYS A 65 -17.50 12.90 11.89
C CYS A 65 -17.97 13.06 13.34
N ALA A 66 -17.60 12.15 14.23
CA ALA A 66 -18.09 12.10 15.60
C ALA A 66 -17.63 13.30 16.46
N ILE A 67 -16.54 13.97 16.09
CA ILE A 67 -16.10 15.21 16.77
C ILE A 67 -17.19 16.30 16.78
N CYS A 68 -17.99 16.34 15.72
CA CYS A 68 -19.09 17.29 15.57
C CYS A 68 -20.46 16.63 15.76
N HIS A 69 -20.67 15.46 15.17
CA HIS A 69 -21.96 14.76 15.17
C HIS A 69 -22.19 13.83 16.36
N GLY A 70 -21.18 13.58 17.20
CA GLY A 70 -21.23 12.55 18.24
C GLY A 70 -21.09 11.15 17.66
N ALA A 71 -20.65 10.18 18.45
CA ALA A 71 -20.54 8.78 18.02
C ALA A 71 -21.92 8.15 17.75
N ASP A 72 -22.95 8.66 18.41
CA ASP A 72 -24.35 8.30 18.30
C ASP A 72 -25.10 9.10 17.21
N GLY A 73 -24.49 10.13 16.62
CA GLY A 73 -25.14 10.97 15.61
C GLY A 73 -26.13 12.01 16.16
N SER A 74 -26.26 12.15 17.49
CA SER A 74 -27.20 13.10 18.10
C SER A 74 -26.75 14.56 18.03
N ALA A 75 -25.50 14.80 17.60
CA ALA A 75 -24.85 16.11 17.60
C ALA A 75 -24.82 16.80 18.98
N LYS A 76 -24.97 16.05 20.08
CA LYS A 76 -24.92 16.56 21.47
C LYS A 76 -23.50 16.81 21.97
N THR A 77 -22.53 16.95 21.08
CA THR A 77 -21.14 17.29 21.41
C THR A 77 -21.01 18.80 21.71
N THR A 78 -19.93 19.21 22.38
CA THR A 78 -19.64 20.63 22.60
C THR A 78 -19.57 21.40 21.28
N MET A 79 -18.94 20.83 20.25
CA MET A 79 -18.90 21.44 18.92
C MET A 79 -20.27 21.45 18.24
N GLY A 80 -21.03 20.36 18.34
CA GLY A 80 -22.38 20.26 17.76
C GLY A 80 -23.34 21.29 18.35
N LYS A 81 -23.28 21.52 19.67
CA LYS A 81 -24.05 22.57 20.34
C LYS A 81 -23.61 23.98 19.90
N ASN A 82 -22.31 24.24 19.84
CA ASN A 82 -21.78 25.55 19.45
C ASN A 82 -22.09 25.89 17.98
N LEU A 83 -22.04 24.90 17.09
CA LEU A 83 -22.32 25.05 15.67
C LEU A 83 -23.81 24.85 15.32
N LYS A 84 -24.66 24.57 16.33
CA LYS A 84 -26.10 24.27 16.17
C LYS A 84 -26.35 23.20 15.11
N ILE A 85 -25.54 22.14 15.13
CA ILE A 85 -25.66 21.01 14.21
C ILE A 85 -26.96 20.26 14.53
N ARG A 86 -27.70 19.90 13.49
CA ARG A 86 -28.94 19.14 13.61
C ARG A 86 -28.63 17.69 14.02
N ASP A 87 -29.47 17.15 14.88
CA ASP A 87 -29.50 15.73 15.20
C ASP A 87 -29.76 14.89 13.94
N LEU A 88 -28.92 13.89 13.67
CA LEU A 88 -29.09 12.99 12.53
C LEU A 88 -30.33 12.08 12.69
N HIS A 89 -30.81 11.89 13.92
CA HIS A 89 -32.05 11.16 14.23
C HIS A 89 -33.31 11.96 13.94
N SER A 90 -33.19 13.27 13.68
CA SER A 90 -34.35 14.11 13.40
C SER A 90 -35.08 13.67 12.13
N PRO A 91 -36.43 13.71 12.10
CA PRO A 91 -37.20 13.29 10.94
C PRO A 91 -36.90 14.13 9.70
N GLU A 92 -36.47 15.40 9.86
CA GLU A 92 -36.07 16.23 8.74
C GLU A 92 -34.79 15.74 8.06
N VAL A 93 -33.83 15.19 8.82
CA VAL A 93 -32.62 14.56 8.25
C VAL A 93 -32.97 13.20 7.66
N GLN A 94 -33.82 12.42 8.34
CA GLN A 94 -34.21 11.11 7.85
C GLN A 94 -35.02 11.15 6.54
N LYS A 95 -35.77 12.24 6.31
CA LYS A 95 -36.48 12.48 5.04
C LYS A 95 -35.57 12.78 3.86
N GLN A 96 -34.29 13.12 4.07
CA GLN A 96 -33.36 13.38 2.98
C GLN A 96 -33.01 12.08 2.27
N SER A 97 -32.74 12.15 0.97
CA SER A 97 -32.30 10.98 0.22
C SER A 97 -30.83 10.66 0.53
N ASP A 98 -30.42 9.41 0.32
CA ASP A 98 -29.02 9.01 0.49
C ASP A 98 -28.09 9.76 -0.50
N ALA A 99 -28.60 10.13 -1.68
CA ALA A 99 -27.90 10.96 -2.65
C ALA A 99 -27.67 12.40 -2.14
N ASP A 100 -28.65 12.97 -1.43
CA ASP A 100 -28.50 14.28 -0.80
C ASP A 100 -27.46 14.21 0.33
N LEU A 101 -27.52 13.19 1.18
CA LEU A 101 -26.54 12.97 2.24
C LEU A 101 -25.13 12.80 1.68
N LYS A 102 -24.97 11.99 0.63
CA LYS A 102 -23.70 11.83 -0.10
C LYS A 102 -23.20 13.16 -0.63
N THR A 103 -24.06 13.96 -1.24
CA THR A 103 -23.70 15.28 -1.77
C THR A 103 -23.26 16.23 -0.65
N MET A 104 -23.93 16.21 0.50
CA MET A 104 -23.55 17.03 1.66
C MET A 104 -22.20 16.61 2.24
N ILE A 105 -21.88 15.32 2.30
CA ILE A 105 -20.56 14.85 2.74
C ILE A 105 -19.48 15.23 1.72
N THR A 106 -19.79 15.08 0.44
CA THR A 106 -18.85 15.34 -0.66
C THR A 106 -18.50 16.84 -0.75
N LYS A 107 -19.53 17.69 -0.87
CA LYS A 107 -19.40 19.13 -1.11
C LYS A 107 -19.36 19.98 0.17
N GLY A 108 -19.71 19.39 1.32
CA GLY A 108 -19.95 20.15 2.55
C GLY A 108 -21.29 20.90 2.52
N LYS A 109 -21.73 21.38 3.68
CA LYS A 109 -22.95 22.20 3.83
C LYS A 109 -22.81 23.19 4.97
N GLY A 110 -22.88 24.47 4.66
CA GLY A 110 -22.80 25.55 5.65
C GLY A 110 -21.47 25.53 6.41
N LYS A 111 -21.49 25.04 7.66
CA LYS A 111 -20.30 24.92 8.52
C LYS A 111 -19.58 23.56 8.39
N MET A 112 -20.17 22.60 7.68
CA MET A 112 -19.54 21.29 7.42
C MET A 112 -18.57 21.37 6.24
N PRO A 113 -17.29 20.98 6.39
CA PRO A 113 -16.31 20.99 5.31
C PRO A 113 -16.60 19.92 4.25
N ALA A 114 -16.08 20.11 3.05
CA ALA A 114 -16.11 19.12 1.97
C ALA A 114 -15.12 17.97 2.23
N PHE A 115 -15.55 16.73 2.04
CA PHE A 115 -14.72 15.54 2.21
C PHE A 115 -14.32 14.85 0.90
N GLU A 116 -14.72 15.39 -0.26
CA GLU A 116 -14.40 14.83 -1.59
C GLU A 116 -12.89 14.62 -1.83
N ARG A 117 -12.04 15.43 -1.21
CA ARG A 117 -10.57 15.34 -1.35
C ARG A 117 -9.92 14.41 -0.34
N LYS A 118 -10.68 13.97 0.66
CA LYS A 118 -10.17 13.19 1.80
C LYS A 118 -10.70 11.75 1.82
N LEU A 119 -11.84 11.50 1.18
CA LEU A 119 -12.52 10.21 1.16
C LEU A 119 -12.77 9.78 -0.28
N THR A 120 -12.65 8.48 -0.53
CA THR A 120 -13.05 7.89 -1.81
C THR A 120 -14.57 7.81 -1.92
N GLY A 121 -15.11 7.78 -3.15
CA GLY A 121 -16.56 7.67 -3.37
C GLY A 121 -17.18 6.47 -2.64
N LYS A 122 -16.48 5.32 -2.62
CA LYS A 122 -16.90 4.11 -1.91
C LYS A 122 -16.98 4.32 -0.39
N GLN A 123 -15.99 4.99 0.22
CA GLN A 123 -16.04 5.32 1.64
C GLN A 123 -17.19 6.26 1.98
N ILE A 124 -17.51 7.21 1.10
CA ILE A 124 -18.66 8.11 1.29
C ILE A 124 -19.96 7.31 1.26
N ASP A 125 -20.11 6.38 0.31
CA ASP A 125 -21.30 5.50 0.23
C ASP A 125 -21.44 4.65 1.50
N GLN A 126 -20.35 4.06 1.98
CA GLN A 126 -20.35 3.29 3.23
C GLN A 126 -20.68 4.16 4.45
N LEU A 127 -20.23 5.43 4.49
CA LEU A 127 -20.58 6.37 5.56
C LEU A 127 -22.06 6.71 5.56
N VAL A 128 -22.68 6.92 4.40
CA VAL A 128 -24.12 7.18 4.31
C VAL A 128 -24.91 5.98 4.82
N ALA A 129 -24.52 4.77 4.43
CA ALA A 129 -25.13 3.54 4.95
C ALA A 129 -25.00 3.45 6.48
N TYR A 130 -23.81 3.77 7.01
CA TYR A 130 -23.58 3.80 8.45
C TYR A 130 -24.45 4.84 9.18
N ILE A 131 -24.62 6.04 8.62
CA ILE A 131 -25.52 7.06 9.19
C ILE A 131 -26.97 6.55 9.27
N ARG A 132 -27.43 5.72 8.32
CA ARG A 132 -28.75 5.09 8.41
C ARG A 132 -28.81 4.01 9.47
N GLU A 133 -27.71 3.32 9.72
CA GLU A 133 -27.61 2.31 10.76
C GLU A 133 -27.62 2.95 12.15
N ILE A 134 -26.82 3.99 12.41
CA ILE A 134 -26.75 4.62 13.75
C ILE A 134 -28.11 5.17 14.20
N VAL A 135 -28.95 5.61 13.26
CA VAL A 135 -30.28 6.15 13.56
C VAL A 135 -31.25 5.05 14.03
N LYS A 136 -31.00 3.80 13.63
CA LYS A 136 -31.78 2.65 14.09
C LYS A 136 -31.34 2.13 15.46
N GLN A 137 -30.13 2.47 15.89
CA GLN A 137 -29.50 1.98 17.12
C GLN A 137 -29.81 2.87 18.35
N LYS A 138 -30.98 3.54 18.36
CA LYS A 138 -31.37 4.52 19.37
C LYS A 138 -31.67 3.91 20.75
#